data_AF-A0A552ZG65-F1
#
_entry.id   AF-A0A552ZG65-F1
#
_cell.length_a   1.000
_cell.length_b   1.000
_cell.length_c   1.000
_cell.angle_alpha   90.00
_cell.angle_beta   90.00
_cell.angle_gamma   90.00
#
_symmetry.space_group_name_H-M   'P 1'
#
loop_
_entity.id
_entity.type
_entity.pdbx_description
1 polymer ?
#
loop_
_entity_poly.entity_id
_entity_poly.type
_entity_poly.pdbx_seq_one_letter_code
_entity_poly.pdbx_strand_id
1 'polypeptide(L)' 'RAHESYLAERDAIEPLGTTFSGGGMPDRVKCLHVVIAHALAKGPGVNPFGDEALALLAAEPEMAGILDPEVWT' A
#
# COMPACT_ATOMS: atom_id res chain seq x y z
N ARG A 1 6.52 -6.17 6.13
CA ARG A 1 5.72 -5.08 6.74
C ARG A 1 4.29 -5.00 6.21
N ALA A 2 4.03 -4.55 4.96
CA ALA A 2 2.64 -4.39 4.46
C ALA A 2 1.79 -5.67 4.59
N HIS A 3 2.35 -6.81 4.17
CA HIS A 3 1.67 -8.10 4.27
C HIS A 3 1.34 -8.49 5.72
N GLU A 4 2.29 -8.36 6.63
CA GLU A 4 2.13 -8.70 8.05
C GLU A 4 1.12 -7.75 8.72
N SER A 5 1.18 -6.46 8.42
CA SER A 5 0.23 -5.45 8.91
C SER A 5 -1.20 -5.79 8.47
N TYR A 6 -1.37 -6.19 7.20
CA TYR A 6 -2.66 -6.62 6.70
C TYR A 6 -3.19 -7.86 7.44
N LEU A 7 -2.36 -8.88 7.65
CA LEU A 7 -2.76 -10.08 8.37
C LEU A 7 -3.13 -9.77 9.82
N ALA A 8 -2.33 -8.93 10.50
CA ALA A 8 -2.58 -8.53 11.88
C ALA A 8 -3.93 -7.81 12.04
N GLU A 9 -4.26 -6.89 11.14
CA GLU A 9 -5.54 -6.19 11.17
C GLU A 9 -6.72 -7.10 10.81
N ARG A 10 -6.56 -7.95 9.79
CA ARG A 10 -7.59 -8.92 9.40
C ARG A 10 -7.92 -9.88 10.54
N ASP A 11 -6.89 -10.41 11.19
CA ASP A 11 -7.04 -11.42 12.25
C ASP A 11 -7.39 -10.81 13.61
N ALA A 12 -7.40 -9.48 13.75
CA ALA A 12 -7.82 -8.79 14.97
C ALA A 12 -9.32 -8.99 15.29
N ILE A 13 -10.14 -9.32 14.28
CA ILE A 13 -11.54 -9.69 14.47
C ILE A 13 -11.65 -11.17 14.82
N GLU A 14 -11.18 -12.03 13.90
CA GLU A 14 -11.11 -13.48 14.08
C GLU A 14 -10.08 -14.06 13.11
N PRO A 15 -9.17 -14.96 13.54
CA PRO A 15 -8.20 -15.59 12.66
C PRO A 15 -8.86 -16.52 11.64
N LEU A 16 -8.49 -16.38 10.37
CA LEU A 16 -9.02 -17.25 9.29
C LEU A 16 -8.25 -18.57 9.12
N GLY A 17 -7.24 -18.85 9.96
CA GLY A 17 -6.42 -20.05 9.86
C GLY A 17 -5.52 -20.11 8.61
N THR A 18 -5.30 -19.00 7.93
CA THR A 18 -4.46 -18.90 6.72
C THR A 18 -3.66 -17.60 6.69
N THR A 19 -2.47 -17.63 6.11
CA THR A 19 -1.66 -16.43 5.85
C THR A 19 -1.95 -15.81 4.47
N PHE A 20 -2.91 -16.36 3.73
CA PHE A 20 -3.26 -15.84 2.41
C PHE A 20 -3.84 -14.42 2.48
N SER A 21 -3.23 -13.48 1.75
CA SER A 21 -3.69 -12.09 1.62
C SER A 21 -4.13 -11.71 0.20
N GLY A 22 -4.27 -12.72 -0.68
CA GLY A 22 -4.69 -12.54 -2.07
C GLY A 22 -3.53 -12.33 -3.05
N GLY A 23 -3.82 -12.48 -4.35
CA GLY A 23 -2.90 -12.07 -5.45
C GLY A 23 -1.60 -12.88 -5.59
N GLY A 24 -1.41 -13.92 -4.76
CA GLY A 24 -0.15 -14.65 -4.66
C GLY A 24 0.86 -14.03 -3.69
N MET A 25 0.44 -13.08 -2.85
CA MET A 25 1.27 -12.58 -1.74
C MET A 25 1.49 -13.70 -0.69
N PRO A 26 2.69 -13.79 -0.08
CA PRO A 26 3.79 -12.82 -0.17
C PRO A 26 4.72 -12.98 -1.39
N ASP A 27 4.58 -14.06 -2.16
CA ASP A 27 5.54 -14.43 -3.22
C ASP A 27 5.40 -13.60 -4.51
N ARG A 28 4.25 -12.95 -4.72
CA ARG A 28 3.99 -12.07 -5.86
C ARG A 28 3.45 -10.72 -5.43
N VAL A 29 3.91 -9.67 -6.11
CA VAL A 29 3.42 -8.31 -5.92
C VAL A 29 2.00 -8.17 -6.49
N LYS A 30 1.14 -7.48 -5.73
CA LYS A 30 -0.20 -7.10 -6.19
C LYS A 30 -0.13 -6.12 -7.36
N CYS A 31 -1.20 -6.04 -8.13
CA CYS A 31 -1.36 -5.01 -9.16
C CYS A 31 -1.16 -3.59 -8.59
N LEU A 32 -0.53 -2.72 -9.38
CA LEU A 32 -0.05 -1.40 -8.95
C LEU A 32 -1.14 -0.55 -8.27
N HIS A 33 -2.36 -0.54 -8.81
CA HIS A 33 -3.46 0.24 -8.24
C HIS A 33 -3.82 -0.16 -6.80
N VAL A 34 -3.66 -1.44 -6.43
CA VAL A 34 -3.94 -1.91 -5.06
C VAL A 34 -2.84 -1.47 -4.10
N VAL A 35 -1.57 -1.49 -4.54
CA VAL A 35 -0.48 -1.06 -3.66
C VAL A 35 -0.50 0.46 -3.44
N ILE A 36 -0.86 1.25 -4.46
CA ILE A 36 -1.13 2.69 -4.34
C ILE A 36 -2.27 2.94 -3.36
N ALA A 37 -3.42 2.28 -3.55
CA ALA A 37 -4.58 2.45 -2.66
C ALA A 37 -4.25 2.08 -1.20
N HIS A 38 -3.46 1.03 -0.99
CA HIS A 38 -3.03 0.63 0.35
C HIS A 38 -2.11 1.67 1.00
N ALA A 39 -1.15 2.23 0.26
CA ALA A 39 -0.30 3.31 0.78
C ALA A 39 -1.13 4.53 1.17
N LEU A 40 -2.06 4.98 0.32
CA LEU A 40 -2.98 6.08 0.65
C LEU A 40 -3.81 5.81 1.91
N ALA A 41 -4.26 4.55 2.13
CA ALA A 41 -5.06 4.18 3.28
C ALA A 41 -4.26 4.05 4.59
N LYS A 42 -2.98 3.64 4.51
CA LYS A 42 -2.13 3.39 5.68
C LYS A 42 -1.16 4.51 6.02
N GLY A 43 -0.93 5.39 5.07
CA GLY A 43 0.10 6.42 5.15
C GLY A 43 1.49 5.92 4.72
N PRO A 44 2.45 6.86 4.59
CA PRO A 44 3.80 6.59 4.12
C PRO A 44 4.56 5.56 4.96
N GLY A 45 5.43 4.79 4.31
CA GLY A 45 6.35 3.84 4.92
C GLY A 45 5.76 2.45 5.15
N VAL A 46 4.46 2.24 5.00
CA VAL A 46 3.84 0.92 5.22
C VAL A 46 3.98 0.03 3.99
N ASN A 47 3.80 0.58 2.79
CA ASN A 47 3.89 -0.16 1.53
C ASN A 47 4.88 0.51 0.56
N PRO A 48 6.16 0.08 0.54
CA PRO A 48 7.21 0.74 -0.23
C PRO A 48 6.91 0.92 -1.72
N PHE A 49 6.23 -0.05 -2.35
CA PHE A 49 5.88 0.06 -3.77
C PHE A 49 4.73 1.05 -4.03
N GLY A 50 3.81 1.17 -3.07
CA GLY A 50 2.77 2.19 -3.13
C GLY A 50 3.36 3.58 -2.90
N ASP A 51 4.29 3.70 -1.94
CA ASP A 51 4.99 4.94 -1.63
C ASP A 51 5.82 5.42 -2.83
N GLU A 52 6.62 4.54 -3.45
CA GLU A 52 7.42 4.87 -4.65
C GLU A 52 6.53 5.33 -5.82
N ALA A 53 5.40 4.64 -6.04
CA ALA A 53 4.46 5.02 -7.09
C ALA A 53 3.81 6.38 -6.80
N LEU A 54 3.45 6.66 -5.54
CA LEU A 54 2.90 7.96 -5.14
C LEU A 54 3.93 9.08 -5.21
N ALA A 55 5.19 8.80 -4.90
CA ALA A 55 6.30 9.75 -5.03
C ALA A 55 6.46 10.20 -6.49
N LEU A 56 6.46 9.24 -7.43
CA LEU A 56 6.52 9.53 -8.86
C LEU A 56 5.30 10.33 -9.32
N LEU A 57 4.09 9.92 -8.92
CA LEU A 57 2.86 10.63 -9.28
C LEU A 57 2.78 12.03 -8.66
N ALA A 58 3.26 12.25 -7.45
CA ALA A 58 3.22 13.55 -6.77
C ALA A 58 4.16 14.58 -7.44
N ALA A 59 5.15 14.13 -8.19
CA ALA A 59 6.01 15.00 -8.99
C ALA A 59 5.35 15.44 -10.32
N GLU A 60 4.26 14.79 -10.75
CA GLU A 60 3.56 15.12 -12.00
C GLU A 60 2.70 16.38 -11.84
N PRO A 61 2.82 17.38 -12.74
CA PRO A 61 2.02 18.60 -12.68
C PRO A 61 0.50 18.36 -12.65
N GLU A 62 0.03 17.31 -13.31
CA GLU A 62 -1.39 16.92 -13.37
C GLU A 62 -1.93 16.47 -12.01
N MET A 63 -1.06 16.06 -11.09
CA MET A 63 -1.44 15.66 -9.73
C MET A 63 -1.35 16.80 -8.71
N ALA A 64 -0.97 18.01 -9.16
CA ALA A 64 -0.89 19.18 -8.29
C ALA A 64 -2.25 19.47 -7.62
N GLY A 65 -2.24 19.56 -6.28
CA GLY A 65 -3.44 19.77 -5.47
C GLY A 65 -4.25 18.49 -5.18
N ILE A 66 -3.85 17.33 -5.72
CA ILE A 66 -4.40 16.03 -5.38
C ILE A 66 -3.45 15.28 -4.44
N LEU A 67 -2.16 15.26 -4.80
CA LEU A 67 -1.10 14.66 -3.99
C LEU A 67 -0.22 15.76 -3.41
N ASP A 68 0.14 15.60 -2.15
CA ASP A 68 1.10 16.47 -1.47
C ASP A 68 2.51 15.89 -1.67
N PRO A 69 3.40 16.57 -2.42
CA PRO A 69 4.76 16.12 -2.61
C PRO A 69 5.50 15.96 -1.28
N GLU A 70 5.29 16.83 -0.30
CA GLU A 70 6.01 16.76 0.99
C GLU A 70 5.68 15.49 1.79
N VAL A 71 4.51 14.89 1.54
CA VAL A 71 4.07 13.66 2.19
C VAL A 71 4.65 12.42 1.50
N TRP A 72 4.87 12.48 0.19
CA TRP A 72 5.20 11.31 -0.64
C TRP A 72 6.62 11.33 -1.23
N THR A 73 7.41 12.40 -1.05
CA THR A 73 8.84 12.47 -1.41
C THR A 73 9.77 11.81 -0.40
#